data_AF-A0A8F9RKC5-F1
#
_entry.id   AF-A0A8F9RKC5-F1
#
_cell.length_a   1.000
_cell.length_b   1.000
_cell.length_c   1.000
_cell.angle_alpha   90.00
_cell.angle_beta   90.00
_cell.angle_gamma   90.00
#
_symmetry.space_group_name_H-M   'P 1'
#
loop_
_entity.id
_entity.type
_entity.pdbx_description
1 polymer ?
#
loop_
_entity_poly.entity_id
_entity_poly.type
_entity_poly.pdbx_seq_one_letter_code
_entity_poly.pdbx_strand_id
1 'polypeptide(L)' 'MSISYYDFKNLPSQSQYELVIEEGQVINETYKNELKFILYGMSSFSVEIVINISNNKIASLRVFHKKGNL' A
#
# COMPACT_ATOMS: atom_id res chain seq x y z
N MET A 1 2.42 -12.83 8.36
CA MET A 1 2.57 -13.95 7.37
C MET A 1 3.28 -13.41 6.12
N SER A 2 4.18 -14.14 5.45
CA SER A 2 4.87 -13.61 4.25
C SER A 2 4.05 -13.89 2.98
N ILE A 3 3.22 -12.93 2.55
CA ILE A 3 2.54 -13.00 1.24
C ILE A 3 3.49 -12.59 0.11
N SER A 4 3.39 -13.25 -1.04
CA SER A 4 4.14 -12.83 -2.24
C SER A 4 3.45 -11.66 -2.95
N TYR A 5 4.19 -10.92 -3.78
CA TYR A 5 3.62 -9.86 -4.62
C TYR A 5 2.47 -10.37 -5.52
N TYR A 6 2.60 -11.57 -6.08
CA TYR A 6 1.59 -12.13 -7.00
C TYR A 6 0.34 -12.58 -6.26
N ASP A 7 0.51 -13.27 -5.13
CA ASP A 7 -0.63 -13.69 -4.29
C ASP A 7 -1.39 -12.47 -3.77
N PHE A 8 -0.66 -11.43 -3.36
CA PHE A 8 -1.26 -10.17 -2.93
C PHE A 8 -2.13 -9.54 -4.02
N LYS A 9 -1.65 -9.47 -5.27
CA LYS A 9 -2.42 -8.87 -6.37
C LYS A 9 -3.64 -9.69 -6.78
N ASN A 10 -3.68 -10.98 -6.42
CA ASN A 10 -4.83 -11.85 -6.65
C ASN A 10 -5.89 -11.78 -5.55
N LEU A 11 -5.61 -11.08 -4.44
CA LEU A 11 -6.60 -10.86 -3.39
C LEU A 11 -7.69 -9.88 -3.85
N PRO A 12 -8.92 -10.01 -3.33
CA PRO A 12 -9.93 -8.96 -3.45
C PRO A 12 -9.40 -7.62 -2.91
N SER A 13 -9.82 -6.51 -3.52
CA SER A 13 -9.34 -5.17 -3.15
C SER A 13 -9.48 -4.89 -1.65
N GLN A 14 -10.61 -5.29 -1.04
CA GLN A 14 -10.85 -5.10 0.40
C GLN A 14 -9.79 -5.81 1.25
N SER A 15 -9.49 -7.08 0.94
CA SER A 15 -8.47 -7.85 1.63
C SER A 15 -7.06 -7.31 1.41
N GLN A 16 -6.78 -6.68 0.26
CA GLN A 16 -5.51 -5.98 0.04
C GLN A 16 -5.34 -4.81 1.00
N TYR A 17 -6.40 -4.01 1.22
CA TYR A 17 -6.35 -2.88 2.14
C TYR A 17 -6.16 -3.33 3.59
N GLU A 18 -6.98 -4.29 4.04
CA GLU A 18 -6.91 -4.84 5.40
C GLU A 18 -5.51 -5.37 5.70
N LEU A 19 -4.97 -6.19 4.81
CA LEU A 19 -3.65 -6.78 5.00
C LEU A 19 -2.52 -5.74 5.06
N VAL A 20 -2.59 -4.68 4.25
CA VAL A 20 -1.58 -3.62 4.26
C VAL A 20 -1.66 -2.79 5.55
N ILE A 21 -2.87 -2.52 6.04
CA ILE A 21 -3.09 -1.75 7.27
C ILE A 21 -2.66 -2.57 8.50
N GLU A 22 -2.94 -3.88 8.51
CA GLU A 22 -2.65 -4.77 9.64
C GLU A 22 -1.17 -5.16 9.71
N GLU A 23 -0.55 -5.53 8.57
CA GLU A 23 0.78 -6.14 8.55
C GLU A 23 1.86 -5.21 7.96
N GLY A 24 1.47 -4.15 7.26
CA GLY A 24 2.41 -3.24 6.60
C GLY A 24 3.10 -2.29 7.56
N GLN A 25 4.39 -2.03 7.33
CA GLN A 25 5.12 -1.01 8.08
C GLN A 25 5.14 0.30 7.29
N VAL A 26 4.74 1.41 7.91
CA VAL A 26 4.84 2.73 7.25
C VAL A 26 6.32 3.07 7.03
N ILE A 27 6.72 3.18 5.76
CA ILE A 27 8.05 3.62 5.33
C ILE A 27 8.10 5.14 5.21
N ASN A 28 7.07 5.72 4.60
CA ASN A 28 7.00 7.15 4.34
C ASN A 28 5.55 7.62 4.22
N GLU A 29 5.34 8.90 4.47
CA GLU A 29 4.06 9.57 4.36
C GLU A 29 4.27 10.96 3.75
N THR A 30 3.49 11.30 2.73
CA THR A 30 3.52 12.63 2.11
C THR A 30 2.12 13.15 1.84
N TYR A 31 2.02 14.47 1.72
CA TYR A 31 0.77 15.17 1.43
C TYR A 31 0.94 15.98 0.16
N LYS A 32 -0.06 15.91 -0.73
CA LYS A 32 -0.15 16.78 -1.90
C LYS A 32 -1.60 17.15 -2.13
N ASN A 33 -1.90 18.44 -1.99
CA ASN A 33 -3.25 18.98 -2.04
C ASN A 33 -4.16 18.23 -1.03
N GLU A 34 -5.30 17.70 -1.48
CA GLU A 34 -6.26 16.94 -0.69
C GLU A 34 -5.97 15.43 -0.65
N LEU A 35 -4.75 15.02 -0.98
CA LEU A 35 -4.34 13.61 -1.01
C LEU A 35 -3.22 13.36 0.00
N LYS A 36 -3.41 12.31 0.80
CA LYS A 36 -2.40 11.72 1.66
C LYS A 36 -1.89 10.44 1.00
N PHE A 37 -0.58 10.32 0.86
CA PHE A 37 0.10 9.17 0.27
C PHE A 37 0.88 8.47 1.38
N ILE A 38 0.54 7.22 1.66
CA ILE A 38 1.22 6.41 2.67
C ILE A 38 1.89 5.23 1.96
N LEU A 39 3.21 5.14 2.06
CA LEU A 39 3.99 4.03 1.53
C LEU A 39 4.23 3.02 2.65
N TYR A 40 3.71 1.83 2.47
CA TYR A 40 3.90 0.68 3.34
C TYR A 40 4.95 -0.27 2.77
N GLY A 41 5.81 -0.77 3.65
CA GLY A 41 6.71 -1.89 3.41
C GLY A 41 6.02 -3.19 3.78
N MET A 42 5.91 -4.08 2.79
CA MET A 42 5.53 -5.48 2.98
C MET A 42 6.80 -6.35 2.90
N SER A 43 6.69 -7.64 3.22
CA SER A 43 7.85 -8.55 3.32
C SER A 43 8.75 -8.54 2.07
N SER A 44 8.17 -8.52 0.86
CA SER A 44 8.91 -8.60 -0.42
C SER A 44 8.58 -7.49 -1.43
N PHE A 45 7.72 -6.54 -1.07
CA PHE A 45 7.24 -5.48 -1.95
C PHE A 45 6.81 -4.26 -1.13
N SER A 46 6.40 -3.19 -1.80
CA SER A 46 5.84 -2.01 -1.14
C SER A 46 4.46 -1.70 -1.70
N VAL A 47 3.60 -1.10 -0.88
CA VAL A 47 2.26 -0.69 -1.28
C VAL A 47 2.05 0.78 -0.92
N GLU A 48 1.60 1.58 -1.88
CA GLU A 48 1.11 2.93 -1.61
C GLU A 48 -0.41 2.91 -1.51
N ILE A 49 -0.93 3.43 -0.42
CA ILE A 49 -2.34 3.77 -0.26
C ILE A 49 -2.46 5.28 -0.35
N VAL A 50 -3.31 5.75 -1.26
CA VAL A 50 -3.66 7.16 -1.40
C VAL A 50 -5.04 7.38 -0.82
N ILE A 51 -5.16 8.34 0.08
CA ILE A 51 -6.40 8.69 0.77
C ILE A 51 -6.76 10.12 0.40
N ASN A 52 -8.01 10.35 0.00
CA ASN A 52 -8.56 11.69 -0.11
C ASN A 52 -8.92 12.19 1.29
N ILE A 53 -8.25 13.24 1.75
CA ILE A 53 -8.39 13.75 3.12
C ILE A 53 -9.71 14.52 3.32
N SER A 54 -10.30 15.05 2.25
CA SER A 54 -11.55 15.82 2.28
C SER A 54 -12.77 14.96 2.61
N ASN A 55 -12.72 13.67 2.27
CA ASN A 55 -13.80 12.71 2.56
C ASN A 55 -13.32 11.44 3.29
N ASN A 56 -12.03 11.38 3.64
CA ASN A 56 -11.36 10.26 4.29
C ASN A 56 -11.55 8.91 3.57
N LYS A 57 -11.74 8.91 2.25
CA LYS A 57 -11.87 7.69 1.43
C LYS A 57 -10.56 7.32 0.77
N ILE A 58 -10.34 6.03 0.61
CA ILE A 58 -9.24 5.53 -0.20
C ILE A 58 -9.47 5.91 -1.66
N ALA A 59 -8.53 6.64 -2.24
CA ALA A 59 -8.54 7.06 -3.63
C ALA A 59 -7.86 6.03 -4.54
N SER A 60 -6.79 5.38 -4.08
CA SER A 60 -6.11 4.34 -4.85
C SER A 60 -5.18 3.45 -4.02
N LEU A 61 -4.89 2.27 -4.55
CA LEU A 61 -3.82 1.37 -4.09
C LEU A 61 -2.85 1.09 -5.23
N ARG A 62 -1.55 1.19 -4.98
CA ARG A 62 -0.50 0.82 -5.94
C ARG A 62 0.50 -0.13 -5.30
N VAL A 63 0.84 -1.20 -6.01
CA VAL A 63 1.81 -2.19 -5.55
C VAL A 63 3.09 -2.06 -6.35
N PHE A 64 4.21 -1.89 -5.65
CA PHE A 64 5.54 -1.77 -6.23
C PHE A 64 6.32 -3.03 -5.92
N HIS A 65 6.72 -3.75 -6.96
CA HIS A 65 7.67 -4.85 -6.79
C HIS A 65 9.00 -4.26 -6.30
N LYS A 66 9.58 -4.84 -5.25
CA LYS A 66 10.91 -4.46 -4.79
C LYS A 66 11.89 -4.92 -5.88
N LYS A 67 12.21 -4.06 -6.85
CA LYS A 67 13.33 -4.33 -7.76
C LYS A 67 14.54 -4.50 -6.86
N GLY A 68 15.12 -5.70 -6.84
CA GLY A 68 16.45 -5.88 -6.28
C GLY A 68 17.36 -4.82 -6.91
N ASN A 69 18.16 -4.15 -6.07
CA ASN A 69 19.27 -3.36 -6.56
C ASN A 69 20.04 -4.25 -7.55
N LEU A 70 20.09 -3.84 -8.83
CA LEU A 70 21.11 -4.30 -9.75
C LEU A 70 22.41 -3.61 -9.38
#